data_AF-A0A1W1VU13-F1
#
_entry.id   AF-A0A1W1VU13-F1
#
_cell.length_a   1.000
_cell.length_b   1.000
_cell.length_c   1.000
_cell.angle_alpha   90.00
_cell.angle_beta   90.00
_cell.angle_gamma   90.00
#
_symmetry.space_group_name_H-M   'P 1'
#
loop_
_entity.id
_entity.type
_entity.pdbx_description
1 polymer ?
#
loop_
_entity_poly.entity_id
_entity_poly.type
_entity_poly.pdbx_seq_one_letter_code
_entity_poly.pdbx_strand_id
1 'polypeptide(L)'
;MPYKEIWMPPEVFLKHKGVKAYHVYKNDDLDQGVRLFWYGLSPQCSDTENSFDVRDVASALGMPQPSSLENIAAVIRAAIDRALEGRPEECGSDFARCWEGRNEDPGPETVDILAELITPEVRSALVGVLEFCNFAKDFGFAGEILDEMDLSDDAFEEILSLLERLVN
;
A
#
# COMPACT_ATOMS: atom_id res chain seq x y z
N MET A 1 35.08 5.82 -8.91
CA MET A 1 34.94 5.14 -7.60
C MET A 1 33.87 4.07 -7.76
N PRO A 2 33.86 2.96 -7.01
CA PRO A 2 32.74 2.02 -7.11
C PRO A 2 31.56 2.64 -6.37
N TYR A 3 30.58 3.16 -7.12
CA TYR A 3 29.32 3.60 -6.54
C TYR A 3 28.54 2.34 -6.19
N LYS A 4 28.14 2.21 -4.93
CA LYS A 4 27.19 1.18 -4.52
C LYS A 4 25.82 1.82 -4.67
N GLU A 5 25.05 1.37 -5.65
CA GLU A 5 23.64 1.75 -5.77
C GLU A 5 22.91 1.11 -4.57
N ILE A 6 22.47 1.96 -3.65
CA ILE A 6 21.64 1.56 -2.51
C ILE A 6 20.22 1.95 -2.90
N TRP A 7 19.34 0.96 -3.01
CA TRP A 7 17.92 1.22 -3.19
C TRP A 7 17.41 2.01 -1.98
N MET A 8 16.77 3.14 -2.24
CA MET A 8 16.10 3.96 -1.23
C MET A 8 14.63 4.10 -1.60
N PRO A 9 13.71 3.94 -0.63
CA PRO A 9 12.30 4.15 -0.91
C PRO A 9 12.05 5.61 -1.33
N PRO A 10 11.15 5.84 -2.30
CA PRO A 10 10.83 7.18 -2.78
C PRO A 10 10.15 8.02 -1.70
N GLU A 11 10.33 9.34 -1.77
CA GLU A 11 9.70 10.28 -0.86
C GLU A 11 8.18 10.29 -1.02
N VAL A 12 7.46 10.29 0.11
CA VAL A 12 5.99 10.39 0.12
C VAL A 12 5.59 11.83 -0.24
N PHE A 13 4.86 11.99 -1.34
CA PHE A 13 4.30 13.28 -1.75
C PHE A 13 3.06 13.65 -0.94
N LEU A 14 2.12 12.71 -0.77
CA LEU A 14 0.92 12.92 0.03
C LEU A 14 0.39 11.64 0.64
N LYS A 15 -0.35 11.79 1.73
CA LYS A 15 -1.18 10.74 2.34
C LYS A 15 -2.63 11.19 2.32
N HIS A 16 -3.53 10.33 1.84
CA HIS A 16 -4.97 10.59 1.77
C HIS A 16 -5.75 9.30 2.06
N LYS A 17 -6.60 9.31 3.10
CA LYS A 17 -7.43 8.16 3.51
C LYS A 17 -6.65 6.83 3.62
N GLY A 18 -5.45 6.89 4.20
CA GLY A 18 -4.58 5.72 4.38
C GLY A 18 -3.74 5.35 3.16
N VAL A 19 -4.02 5.90 1.97
CA VAL A 19 -3.23 5.69 0.76
C VAL A 19 -2.11 6.73 0.68
N LYS A 20 -0.90 6.28 0.34
CA LYS A 20 0.26 7.14 0.10
C LYS A 20 0.50 7.26 -1.39
N ALA A 21 0.83 8.46 -1.86
CA ALA A 21 1.39 8.67 -3.18
C ALA A 21 2.85 9.08 -3.05
N TYR A 22 3.70 8.50 -3.88
CA TYR A 22 5.15 8.63 -3.83
C TYR A 22 5.65 9.42 -5.04
N HIS A 23 6.73 10.18 -4.84
CA HIS A 23 7.44 10.83 -5.93
C HIS A 23 8.14 9.81 -6.81
N VAL A 24 8.07 10.02 -8.13
CA VAL A 24 8.87 9.28 -9.11
C VAL A 24 10.07 10.13 -9.49
N TYR A 25 11.26 9.53 -9.45
CA TYR A 25 12.51 10.20 -9.81
C TYR A 25 12.90 9.85 -11.23
N LYS A 26 13.56 10.78 -11.91
CA LYS A 26 14.01 10.55 -13.28
C LYS A 26 15.11 9.48 -13.29
N ASN A 27 14.95 8.45 -14.13
CA ASN A 27 15.88 7.30 -14.19
C ASN A 27 16.11 6.64 -12.81
N ASP A 28 15.12 6.71 -11.91
CA ASP A 28 15.21 6.20 -10.53
C ASP A 28 16.38 6.79 -9.71
N ASP A 29 16.81 8.01 -10.08
CA ASP A 29 17.97 8.69 -9.50
C ASP A 29 17.54 9.97 -8.77
N LEU A 30 17.74 9.99 -7.45
CA LEU A 30 17.43 11.13 -6.58
C LEU A 30 18.14 12.41 -7.04
N ASP A 31 19.38 12.30 -7.53
CA ASP A 31 20.21 13.44 -7.94
C ASP A 31 19.72 14.04 -9.28
N GLN A 32 18.98 13.27 -10.08
CA GLN A 32 18.37 13.76 -11.32
C GLN A 32 17.04 14.48 -11.10
N GLY A 33 16.51 14.42 -9.87
CA GLY A 33 15.33 15.15 -9.43
C GLY A 33 14.00 14.46 -9.74
N VAL A 34 12.96 14.99 -9.10
CA VAL A 34 11.59 14.48 -9.19
C VAL A 34 10.92 14.83 -10.52
N ARG A 35 10.16 13.86 -11.05
CA ARG A 35 9.25 14.11 -12.16
C ARG A 35 7.97 14.74 -11.62
N LEU A 36 7.79 16.03 -11.90
CA LEU A 36 6.72 16.85 -11.34
C LEU A 36 5.30 16.27 -11.51
N PHE A 37 5.04 15.55 -12.60
CA PHE A 37 3.70 15.04 -12.91
C PHE A 37 3.55 13.53 -12.73
N TRP A 38 4.60 12.83 -12.32
CA TRP A 38 4.62 11.36 -12.25
C TRP A 38 4.68 10.89 -10.81
N TYR A 39 3.79 9.95 -10.48
CA TYR A 39 3.59 9.48 -9.11
C TYR A 39 3.35 7.96 -9.08
N GLY A 40 3.65 7.34 -7.95
CA GLY A 40 3.32 5.94 -7.68
C GLY A 40 2.43 5.79 -6.45
N LEU A 41 1.78 4.63 -6.31
CA LEU A 41 0.98 4.28 -5.12
C LEU A 41 1.63 3.21 -4.23
N SER A 42 2.83 2.75 -4.60
CA SER A 42 3.63 1.84 -3.80
C SER A 42 5.08 2.36 -3.71
N PRO A 43 5.84 1.98 -2.66
CA PRO A 43 7.25 2.32 -2.52
C PRO A 43 8.14 1.77 -3.65
N GLN A 44 7.67 0.78 -4.40
CA GLN A 44 8.39 0.16 -5.51
C GLN A 44 8.13 0.86 -6.85
N CYS A 45 7.51 2.05 -6.85
CA CYS A 45 7.31 2.81 -8.08
C CYS A 45 8.64 3.27 -8.70
N SER A 46 8.69 3.29 -10.02
CA SER A 46 9.86 3.70 -10.80
C SER A 46 9.47 4.59 -11.97
N ASP A 47 10.47 5.11 -12.67
CA ASP A 47 10.28 5.91 -13.89
C ASP A 47 9.65 5.10 -15.04
N THR A 48 9.72 3.78 -15.00
CA THR A 48 9.19 2.90 -16.06
C THR A 48 8.01 2.05 -15.63
N GLU A 49 7.85 1.78 -14.34
CA GLU A 49 6.90 0.83 -13.80
C GLU A 49 6.18 1.37 -12.56
N ASN A 50 4.97 0.89 -12.31
CA ASN A 50 4.16 1.23 -11.14
C ASN A 50 4.03 2.75 -10.86
N SER A 51 4.02 3.54 -11.93
CA SER A 51 3.81 4.97 -11.93
C SER A 51 2.72 5.39 -12.91
N PHE A 52 2.15 6.57 -12.68
CA PHE A 52 1.11 7.19 -13.50
C PHE A 52 1.35 8.69 -13.64
N ASP A 53 0.90 9.27 -14.76
CA ASP A 53 0.92 10.72 -14.99
C ASP A 53 -0.37 11.37 -14.47
N VAL A 54 -0.24 12.31 -13.54
CA VAL A 54 -1.39 13.00 -12.93
C VAL A 54 -2.20 13.82 -13.95
N ARG A 55 -1.60 14.22 -15.07
CA ARG A 55 -2.30 14.97 -16.13
C ARG A 55 -3.29 14.09 -16.89
N ASP A 56 -2.94 12.82 -17.06
CA ASP A 56 -3.82 11.83 -17.67
C ASP A 56 -4.96 11.48 -16.71
N VAL A 57 -4.66 11.36 -15.41
CA VAL A 57 -5.68 11.20 -14.37
C VAL A 57 -6.63 12.40 -14.33
N ALA A 58 -6.11 13.62 -14.38
CA ALA A 58 -6.93 14.83 -14.42
C ALA A 58 -7.86 14.84 -15.64
N SER A 59 -7.33 14.44 -16.81
CA SER A 59 -8.10 14.33 -18.05
C SER A 59 -9.23 13.29 -17.91
N ALA A 60 -8.93 12.10 -17.39
CA ALA A 60 -9.89 11.03 -17.18
C ALA A 60 -11.03 11.44 -16.21
N LEU A 61 -10.68 12.17 -15.15
CA LEU A 61 -11.64 12.68 -14.17
C LEU A 61 -12.39 13.96 -14.63
N GLY A 62 -12.08 14.51 -15.79
CA GLY A 62 -12.65 15.78 -16.26
C GLY A 62 -12.25 16.99 -15.42
N MET A 63 -11.10 16.93 -14.74
CA MET A 63 -10.56 17.99 -13.90
C MET A 63 -9.64 18.94 -14.72
N PRO A 64 -9.46 20.19 -14.26
CA PRO A 64 -8.49 21.10 -14.88
C PRO A 64 -7.07 20.52 -14.84
N GLN A 65 -6.29 20.79 -15.89
CA GLN A 65 -4.91 20.36 -15.96
C GLN A 65 -4.09 20.97 -14.80
N PRO A 66 -3.41 20.14 -14.00
CA PRO A 66 -2.72 20.62 -12.82
C PRO A 66 -1.46 21.41 -13.19
N SER A 67 -1.29 22.58 -12.58
CA SER A 67 -0.16 23.49 -12.84
C SER A 67 0.62 23.87 -11.57
N SER A 68 0.16 23.39 -10.41
CA SER A 68 0.76 23.60 -9.10
C SER A 68 0.73 22.29 -8.31
N LEU A 69 1.61 22.14 -7.31
CA LEU A 69 1.60 20.98 -6.41
C LEU A 69 0.26 20.81 -5.68
N GLU A 70 -0.42 21.92 -5.38
CA GLU A 70 -1.75 21.89 -4.77
C GLU A 70 -2.79 21.28 -5.72
N ASN A 71 -2.79 21.67 -7.00
CA ASN A 71 -3.69 21.10 -8.00
C ASN A 71 -3.36 19.61 -8.24
N ILE A 72 -2.08 19.26 -8.29
CA ILE A 72 -1.63 17.88 -8.40
C ILE A 72 -2.17 17.05 -7.23
N ALA A 73 -1.99 17.53 -6.00
CA ALA A 73 -2.50 16.85 -4.81
C ALA A 73 -4.03 16.71 -4.85
N ALA A 74 -4.75 17.72 -5.34
CA ALA A 74 -6.20 17.67 -5.49
C ALA A 74 -6.65 16.58 -6.49
N VAL A 75 -5.97 16.45 -7.63
CA VAL A 75 -6.26 15.40 -8.62
C VAL A 75 -5.98 14.01 -8.03
N ILE A 76 -4.82 13.82 -7.39
CA ILE A 76 -4.47 12.53 -6.78
C ILE A 76 -5.47 12.14 -5.68
N ARG A 77 -5.88 13.10 -4.83
CA ARG A 77 -6.92 12.85 -3.80
C ARG A 77 -8.25 12.43 -4.44
N ALA A 78 -8.68 13.12 -5.49
CA ALA A 78 -9.91 12.77 -6.21
C ALA A 78 -9.84 11.38 -6.85
N ALA A 79 -8.68 11.00 -7.39
CA ALA A 79 -8.47 9.67 -7.94
C ALA A 79 -8.50 8.58 -6.86
N ILE A 80 -7.84 8.81 -5.72
CA ILE A 80 -7.91 7.91 -4.55
C ILE A 80 -9.35 7.77 -4.07
N ASP A 81 -10.09 8.89 -3.96
CA ASP A 81 -11.50 8.85 -3.54
C ASP A 81 -12.35 8.01 -4.49
N ARG A 82 -12.19 8.20 -5.80
CA ARG A 82 -12.90 7.42 -6.83
C ARG A 82 -12.56 5.94 -6.78
N ALA A 83 -11.30 5.62 -6.53
CA ALA A 83 -10.83 4.25 -6.47
C ALA A 83 -11.28 3.53 -5.18
N LEU A 84 -11.42 4.25 -4.06
CA LEU A 84 -12.04 3.73 -2.83
C LEU A 84 -13.54 3.47 -3.00
N GLU A 85 -14.21 4.18 -3.92
CA GLU A 85 -15.58 3.87 -4.35
C GLU A 85 -15.66 2.65 -5.28
N GLY A 86 -14.54 1.98 -5.55
CA GLY A 86 -14.47 0.77 -6.37
C GLY A 86 -14.43 1.02 -7.87
N ARG A 87 -14.06 2.24 -8.31
CA ARG A 87 -14.05 2.64 -9.73
C ARG A 87 -12.70 3.19 -10.21
N PRO A 88 -11.56 2.52 -9.93
CA PRO A 88 -10.23 3.01 -10.30
C PRO A 88 -10.03 3.19 -11.82
N GLU A 89 -10.73 2.44 -12.66
CA GLU A 89 -10.67 2.49 -14.12
C GLU A 89 -11.15 3.84 -14.70
N GLU A 90 -12.01 4.56 -13.97
CA GLU A 90 -12.44 5.92 -14.36
C GLU A 90 -11.32 6.96 -14.21
N CYS A 91 -10.21 6.61 -13.55
CA CYS A 91 -9.04 7.47 -13.34
C CYS A 91 -7.95 7.28 -14.41
N GLY A 92 -8.17 6.40 -15.40
CA GLY A 92 -7.18 6.04 -16.42
C GLY A 92 -6.46 4.73 -16.12
N SER A 93 -5.99 4.06 -17.18
CA SER A 93 -5.43 2.71 -17.10
C SER A 93 -4.20 2.60 -16.21
N ASP A 94 -3.29 3.59 -16.28
CA ASP A 94 -2.05 3.56 -15.52
C ASP A 94 -2.30 3.74 -14.02
N PHE A 95 -3.22 4.65 -13.67
CA PHE A 95 -3.64 4.80 -12.28
C PHE A 95 -4.33 3.54 -11.77
N ALA A 96 -5.24 2.94 -12.56
CA ALA A 96 -5.94 1.72 -12.16
C ALA A 96 -4.98 0.55 -11.91
N ARG A 97 -3.99 0.37 -12.79
CA ARG A 97 -2.92 -0.61 -12.60
C ARG A 97 -2.12 -0.35 -11.32
N CYS A 98 -1.72 0.91 -11.08
CA CYS A 98 -1.04 1.28 -9.85
C CYS A 98 -1.91 1.06 -8.61
N TRP A 99 -3.23 1.25 -8.74
CA TRP A 99 -4.19 1.02 -7.66
C TRP A 99 -4.25 -0.46 -7.30
N GLU A 100 -4.36 -1.35 -8.28
CA GLU A 100 -4.40 -2.79 -8.06
C GLU A 100 -3.11 -3.31 -7.38
N GLY A 101 -1.94 -2.86 -7.84
CA GLY A 101 -0.65 -3.26 -7.27
C GLY A 101 -0.28 -2.60 -5.93
N ARG A 102 -1.08 -1.65 -5.42
CA ARG A 102 -0.71 -0.84 -4.23
C ARG A 102 -0.59 -1.66 -2.93
N ASN A 103 -1.21 -2.83 -2.89
CA ASN A 103 -1.30 -3.69 -1.71
C ASN A 103 -0.29 -4.85 -1.74
N GLU A 104 0.57 -4.95 -2.76
CA GLU A 104 1.49 -6.09 -2.91
C GLU A 104 2.58 -6.15 -1.82
N ASP A 105 2.71 -5.13 -0.99
CA ASP A 105 3.51 -5.18 0.24
C ASP A 105 2.99 -4.12 1.24
N PRO A 106 2.19 -4.47 2.26
CA PRO A 106 1.85 -3.55 3.34
C PRO A 106 3.14 -3.26 4.11
N GLY A 107 3.87 -2.25 3.65
CA GLY A 107 5.05 -1.77 4.34
C GLY A 107 4.74 -1.54 5.83
N PRO A 108 5.74 -1.66 6.71
CA PRO A 108 5.57 -1.82 8.16
C PRO A 108 4.59 -0.84 8.80
N GLU A 109 4.54 0.40 8.29
CA GLU A 109 3.66 1.46 8.74
C GLU A 109 2.14 1.18 8.64
N THR A 110 1.70 0.26 7.78
CA THR A 110 0.25 -0.02 7.60
C THR A 110 -0.31 -0.83 8.76
N VAL A 111 0.51 -1.75 9.29
CA VAL A 111 0.19 -2.55 10.47
C VAL A 111 0.17 -1.67 11.72
N ASP A 112 1.10 -0.72 11.81
CA ASP A 112 1.18 0.23 12.93
C ASP A 112 -0.07 1.14 13.00
N ILE A 113 -0.58 1.61 11.86
CA ILE A 113 -1.83 2.41 11.81
C ILE A 113 -3.05 1.57 12.22
N LEU A 114 -3.12 0.30 11.81
CA LEU A 114 -4.20 -0.59 12.23
C LEU A 114 -4.13 -0.85 13.74
N ALA A 115 -2.93 -1.03 14.30
CA ALA A 115 -2.72 -1.18 15.74
C ALA A 115 -3.20 0.04 16.54
N GLU A 116 -3.07 1.27 15.99
CA GLU A 116 -3.58 2.51 16.60
C GLU A 116 -5.11 2.67 16.51
N LEU A 117 -5.75 2.08 15.49
CA LEU A 117 -7.20 2.18 15.26
C LEU A 117 -8.00 1.03 15.89
N ILE A 118 -7.33 -0.02 16.36
CA ILE A 118 -7.95 -1.16 17.02
C ILE A 118 -8.51 -0.74 18.40
N THR A 119 -9.82 -0.88 18.57
CA THR A 119 -10.46 -0.65 19.87
C THR A 119 -10.02 -1.71 20.89
N PRO A 120 -10.14 -1.46 22.21
CA PRO A 120 -9.79 -2.45 23.23
C PRO A 120 -10.52 -3.79 23.06
N GLU A 121 -11.77 -3.76 22.62
CA GLU A 121 -12.60 -4.96 22.38
C GLU A 121 -12.07 -5.76 21.19
N VAL A 122 -11.70 -5.08 20.10
CA VAL A 122 -11.10 -5.71 18.93
C VAL A 122 -9.72 -6.29 19.28
N ARG A 123 -8.90 -5.56 20.06
CA ARG A 123 -7.60 -6.06 20.55
C ARG A 123 -7.77 -7.33 21.36
N SER A 124 -8.73 -7.35 22.29
CA SER A 124 -9.00 -8.53 23.12
C SER A 124 -9.45 -9.73 22.29
N ALA A 125 -10.23 -9.52 21.22
CA ALA A 125 -10.62 -10.60 20.31
C ALA A 125 -9.41 -11.13 19.53
N LEU A 126 -8.54 -10.26 19.02
CA LEU A 126 -7.34 -10.65 18.28
C LEU A 126 -6.33 -11.42 19.16
N VAL A 127 -6.17 -11.03 20.43
CA VAL A 127 -5.39 -11.79 21.42
C VAL A 127 -5.94 -13.21 21.55
N GLY A 128 -7.26 -13.36 21.68
CA GLY A 128 -7.89 -14.68 21.80
C GLY A 128 -7.69 -15.55 20.55
N VAL A 129 -7.73 -14.96 19.36
CA VAL A 129 -7.43 -15.66 18.10
C VAL A 129 -5.97 -16.09 18.06
N LEU A 130 -5.03 -15.21 18.42
CA LEU A 130 -3.61 -15.52 18.47
C LEU A 130 -3.29 -16.65 19.45
N GLU A 131 -3.87 -16.61 20.65
CA GLU A 131 -3.72 -17.68 21.66
C GLU A 131 -4.28 -19.01 21.16
N PHE A 132 -5.43 -18.99 20.50
CA PHE A 132 -6.03 -20.19 19.90
C PHE A 132 -5.14 -20.78 18.80
N CYS A 133 -4.62 -19.95 17.89
CA CYS A 133 -3.74 -20.42 16.81
C CYS A 133 -2.42 -21.01 17.37
N ASN A 134 -1.82 -20.36 18.37
CA ASN A 134 -0.63 -20.89 19.05
C ASN A 134 -0.92 -22.21 19.77
N PHE A 135 -2.05 -22.31 20.47
CA PHE A 135 -2.49 -23.56 21.08
C PHE A 135 -2.66 -24.67 20.04
N ALA A 136 -3.32 -24.39 18.91
CA ALA A 136 -3.51 -25.39 17.88
C ALA A 136 -2.19 -25.87 17.26
N LYS A 137 -1.22 -24.96 17.09
CA LYS A 137 0.12 -25.28 16.63
C LYS A 137 0.87 -26.18 17.62
N ASP A 138 0.87 -25.82 18.91
CA ASP A 138 1.57 -26.58 19.96
C ASP A 138 1.01 -27.99 20.15
N PHE A 139 -0.29 -28.18 19.90
CA PHE A 139 -0.98 -29.45 20.08
C PHE A 139 -1.18 -30.25 18.77
N GLY A 140 -0.66 -29.76 17.65
CA GLY A 140 -0.72 -30.45 16.35
C GLY A 140 -2.08 -30.43 15.66
N PHE A 141 -2.98 -29.54 16.07
CA PHE A 141 -4.29 -29.30 15.44
C PHE A 141 -4.24 -28.26 14.31
N ALA A 142 -3.07 -27.66 14.04
CA ALA A 142 -2.92 -26.68 12.97
C ALA A 142 -3.42 -27.22 11.62
N GLY A 143 -3.13 -28.49 11.29
CA GLY A 143 -3.61 -29.14 10.07
C GLY A 143 -5.15 -29.15 9.92
N GLU A 144 -5.89 -29.41 11.00
CA GLU A 144 -7.35 -29.42 10.97
C GLU A 144 -7.93 -28.00 10.77
N ILE A 145 -7.27 -26.99 11.34
CA ILE A 145 -7.66 -25.58 11.15
C ILE A 145 -7.33 -25.13 9.72
N LEU A 146 -6.16 -25.49 9.22
CA LEU A 146 -5.72 -25.21 7.86
C LEU A 146 -6.69 -25.80 6.83
N ASP A 147 -7.08 -27.06 7.02
CA ASP A 147 -8.03 -27.76 6.15
C ASP A 147 -9.41 -27.10 6.17
N GLU A 148 -9.94 -26.73 7.34
CA GLU A 148 -11.25 -26.07 7.46
C GLU A 148 -11.23 -24.64 6.89
N MET A 149 -10.09 -23.95 6.99
CA MET A 149 -9.91 -22.58 6.50
C MET A 149 -9.42 -22.51 5.06
N ASP A 150 -9.13 -23.64 4.42
CA ASP A 150 -8.51 -23.75 3.09
C ASP A 150 -7.21 -22.91 2.98
N LEU A 151 -6.37 -23.00 4.01
CA LEU A 151 -5.10 -22.28 4.12
C LEU A 151 -3.91 -23.21 3.93
N SER A 152 -2.82 -22.67 3.36
CA SER A 152 -1.51 -23.33 3.39
C SER A 152 -0.79 -23.06 4.71
N ASP A 153 0.20 -23.90 5.03
CA ASP A 153 1.11 -23.68 6.16
C ASP A 153 1.75 -22.28 6.12
N ASP A 154 2.23 -21.85 4.93
CA ASP A 154 2.84 -20.53 4.74
C ASP A 154 1.86 -19.39 5.03
N ALA A 155 0.60 -19.51 4.57
CA ALA A 155 -0.43 -18.50 4.80
C ALA A 155 -0.81 -18.42 6.29
N PHE A 156 -0.77 -19.54 7.02
CA PHE A 156 -1.04 -19.57 8.46
C PHE A 156 0.08 -18.92 9.28
N GLU A 157 1.34 -19.15 8.92
CA GLU A 157 2.48 -18.44 9.53
C GLU A 157 2.43 -16.94 9.25
N GLU A 158 2.00 -16.53 8.06
CA GLU A 158 1.79 -15.12 7.74
C GLU A 158 0.68 -14.49 8.62
N ILE A 159 -0.44 -15.19 8.82
CA ILE A 159 -1.51 -14.75 9.71
C ILE A 159 -1.02 -14.63 11.16
N LEU A 160 -0.25 -15.59 11.66
CA LEU A 160 0.34 -15.53 13.00
C LEU A 160 1.24 -14.30 13.16
N SER A 161 2.14 -14.08 12.20
CA SER A 161 3.04 -12.92 12.17
C SER A 161 2.26 -11.59 12.16
N LEU A 162 1.18 -11.51 11.37
CA LEU A 162 0.31 -10.33 11.33
C LEU A 162 -0.41 -10.10 12.66
N LEU A 163 -0.97 -11.16 13.27
CA LEU A 163 -1.64 -11.07 14.57
C LEU A 163 -0.69 -10.64 15.68
N GLU A 164 0.52 -11.19 15.74
CA GLU A 164 1.55 -10.80 16.69
C GLU A 164 1.91 -9.32 16.55
N ARG A 165 2.03 -8.82 15.32
CA ARG A 165 2.33 -7.41 15.06
C ARG A 165 1.16 -6.47 15.38
N LEU A 166 -0.08 -6.91 15.25
CA LEU A 166 -1.27 -6.10 15.56
C LEU A 166 -1.55 -6.02 17.07
N VAL A 167 -1.15 -7.04 17.82
CA VAL A 167 -1.42 -7.16 19.25
C VAL A 167 -0.30 -6.53 20.11
N ASN A 168 0.96 -6.62 19.69
CA ASN A 168 2.11 -6.02 20.37
C ASN A 168 2.29 -4.53 20.06
#